data_AF-A0A2D9Z4U4-F1
#
_entry.id   AF-A0A2D9Z4U4-F1
#
_cell.length_a   1.000
_cell.length_b   1.000
_cell.length_c   1.000
_cell.angle_alpha   90.00
_cell.angle_beta   90.00
_cell.angle_gamma   90.00
#
_symmetry.space_group_name_H-M   'P 1'
#
loop_
_entity.id
_entity.type
_entity.pdbx_description
1 polymer ?
#
loop_
_entity_poly.entity_id
_entity_poly.type
_entity_poly.pdbx_seq_one_letter_code
_entity_poly.pdbx_strand_id
1 'polypeptide(L)'
;MPMQLSEFKTKFQSIKSSGFIKSHRKGNTGVGHTLEQELGLTENCISGPDLSGNELKAARKGAGGKQTLFTKEGDWVVSQKDYIEIYGFPHTTKIGEMSGQSTVTKNPNKHGLFIKTTDDYCAVMHGSTIIVKWDWDTLVNQFAKKFPACVKVFADVEKRDGVEYFHYNEAYRYIGTDKNLFRTAIENDMIAIDIRMRTQKTIGKGIRNRGTAFRMNHGKMEELFVKEEL
;
A
#
# COMPACT_ATOMS: atom_id res chain seq x y z
N MET A 1 -21.32 -12.17 -4.58
CA MET A 1 -20.44 -12.97 -3.72
C MET A 1 -19.02 -12.81 -4.23
N PRO A 2 -17.99 -12.83 -3.38
CA PRO A 2 -16.60 -12.72 -3.83
C PRO A 2 -16.24 -13.91 -4.73
N MET A 3 -15.41 -13.66 -5.75
CA MET A 3 -15.00 -14.67 -6.74
C MET A 3 -14.17 -15.77 -6.06
N GLN A 4 -14.41 -17.03 -6.40
CA GLN A 4 -13.61 -18.14 -5.85
C GLN A 4 -12.22 -18.22 -6.49
N LEU A 5 -11.23 -18.71 -5.75
CA LEU A 5 -9.85 -18.81 -6.26
C LEU A 5 -9.74 -19.70 -7.51
N SER A 6 -10.54 -20.78 -7.59
CA SER A 6 -10.61 -21.64 -8.78
C SER A 6 -11.17 -20.90 -10.00
N GLU A 7 -12.22 -20.09 -9.80
CA GLU A 7 -12.79 -19.24 -10.85
C GLU A 7 -11.77 -18.19 -11.32
N PHE A 8 -11.06 -17.56 -10.37
CA PHE A 8 -9.98 -16.63 -10.68
C PHE A 8 -8.92 -17.27 -11.57
N LYS A 9 -8.43 -18.47 -11.22
CA LYS A 9 -7.42 -19.17 -12.03
C LYS A 9 -7.89 -19.39 -13.46
N THR A 10 -9.11 -19.87 -13.66
CA THR A 10 -9.68 -20.08 -14.99
C THR A 10 -9.76 -18.78 -15.79
N LYS A 11 -10.32 -17.71 -15.19
CA LYS A 11 -10.42 -16.40 -15.85
C LYS A 11 -9.05 -15.80 -16.14
N PHE A 12 -8.10 -15.94 -15.22
CA PHE A 12 -6.75 -15.42 -15.37
C PHE A 12 -6.01 -16.07 -16.55
N GLN A 13 -6.17 -17.38 -16.78
CA GLN A 13 -5.58 -18.02 -17.96
C GLN A 13 -6.13 -17.45 -19.27
N SER A 14 -7.43 -17.13 -19.33
CA SER A 14 -8.02 -16.44 -20.49
C SER A 14 -7.43 -15.05 -20.66
N ILE A 15 -7.36 -14.25 -19.59
CA ILE A 15 -6.77 -12.90 -19.61
C ILE A 15 -5.31 -12.93 -20.05
N LYS A 16 -4.52 -13.87 -19.54
CA LYS A 16 -3.11 -14.08 -19.90
C LYS A 16 -2.95 -14.41 -21.38
N SER A 17 -3.86 -15.20 -21.94
CA SER A 17 -3.85 -15.61 -23.35
C SER A 17 -4.26 -14.47 -24.31
N SER A 18 -5.05 -13.49 -23.83
CA SER A 18 -5.47 -12.32 -24.62
C SER A 18 -4.34 -11.33 -24.93
N GLY A 19 -3.16 -11.47 -24.31
CA GLY A 19 -2.03 -10.57 -24.56
C GLY A 19 -2.25 -9.17 -23.97
N PHE A 20 -1.91 -8.14 -24.74
CA PHE A 20 -1.97 -6.74 -24.30
C PHE A 20 -3.39 -6.17 -24.36
N ILE A 21 -3.97 -5.91 -23.18
CA ILE A 21 -5.31 -5.33 -23.00
C ILE A 21 -5.19 -3.82 -22.79
N LYS A 22 -6.00 -3.04 -23.51
CA LYS A 22 -6.01 -1.58 -23.38
C LYS A 22 -6.45 -1.16 -21.98
N SER A 23 -5.76 -0.21 -21.37
CA SER A 23 -6.15 0.29 -20.04
C SER A 23 -7.54 0.93 -20.04
N HIS A 24 -8.37 0.55 -19.07
CA HIS A 24 -9.72 1.11 -18.88
C HIS A 24 -9.71 2.47 -18.17
N ARG A 25 -8.58 2.87 -17.56
CA ARG A 25 -8.48 4.12 -16.80
C ARG A 25 -7.07 4.68 -16.82
N LYS A 26 -6.94 5.99 -17.08
CA LYS A 26 -5.65 6.69 -17.02
C LYS A 26 -5.07 6.73 -15.60
N GLY A 27 -3.75 6.60 -15.51
CA GLY A 27 -2.97 6.85 -14.30
C GLY A 27 -2.62 5.60 -13.49
N ASN A 28 -2.08 5.81 -12.29
CA ASN A 28 -1.45 4.74 -11.50
C ASN A 28 -2.40 3.58 -11.18
N THR A 29 -3.69 3.85 -10.97
CA THR A 29 -4.72 2.85 -10.65
C THR A 29 -5.21 2.07 -11.86
N GLY A 30 -4.77 2.42 -13.08
CA GLY A 30 -5.22 1.81 -14.33
C GLY A 30 -4.98 0.29 -14.40
N VAL A 31 -3.84 -0.18 -13.89
CA VAL A 31 -3.48 -1.62 -13.89
C VAL A 31 -4.39 -2.46 -13.01
N GLY A 32 -4.79 -1.95 -11.83
CA GLY A 32 -5.73 -2.64 -10.94
C GLY A 32 -7.15 -2.61 -11.52
N HIS A 33 -7.61 -1.43 -11.89
CA HIS A 33 -8.95 -1.23 -12.42
C HIS A 33 -9.21 -2.04 -13.70
N THR A 34 -8.23 -2.10 -14.61
CA THR A 34 -8.38 -2.88 -15.84
C THR A 34 -8.50 -4.37 -15.52
N LEU A 35 -7.66 -4.93 -14.64
CA LEU A 35 -7.76 -6.33 -14.21
C LEU A 35 -9.12 -6.66 -13.56
N GLU A 36 -9.61 -5.79 -12.68
CA GLU A 36 -10.91 -5.97 -12.01
C GLU A 36 -12.05 -6.07 -13.03
N GLN A 37 -12.06 -5.19 -14.03
CA GLN A 37 -13.04 -5.21 -15.10
C GLN A 37 -12.94 -6.48 -15.97
N GLU A 38 -11.73 -6.90 -16.34
CA GLU A 38 -11.50 -8.13 -17.11
C GLU A 38 -11.92 -9.40 -16.35
N LEU A 39 -11.83 -9.39 -15.01
CA LEU A 39 -12.33 -10.45 -14.15
C LEU A 39 -13.87 -10.42 -13.97
N GLY A 40 -14.52 -9.33 -14.38
CA GLY A 40 -15.95 -9.09 -14.17
C GLY A 40 -16.30 -8.75 -12.72
N LEU A 41 -15.36 -8.17 -11.96
CA LEU A 41 -15.61 -7.70 -10.61
C LEU A 41 -16.37 -6.37 -10.66
N THR A 42 -17.53 -6.31 -10.01
CA THR A 42 -18.28 -5.07 -9.82
C THR A 42 -17.63 -4.24 -8.72
N GLU A 43 -17.44 -2.92 -8.93
CA GLU A 43 -16.95 -2.01 -7.88
C GLU A 43 -17.88 -2.09 -6.65
N ASN A 44 -17.47 -2.83 -5.62
CA ASN A 44 -18.25 -2.96 -4.40
C ASN A 44 -17.88 -1.81 -3.46
N CYS A 45 -18.86 -0.98 -3.11
CA CYS A 45 -18.70 0.06 -2.08
C CYS A 45 -18.54 -0.50 -0.65
N ILE A 46 -18.58 -1.84 -0.48
CA ILE A 46 -18.48 -2.53 0.81
C ILE A 46 -17.06 -3.08 0.97
N SER A 47 -16.41 -2.72 2.08
CA SER A 47 -15.09 -3.24 2.46
C SER A 47 -15.11 -4.76 2.65
N GLY A 48 -14.63 -5.51 1.65
CA GLY A 48 -14.43 -6.96 1.70
C GLY A 48 -13.38 -7.39 0.66
N PRO A 49 -12.80 -8.60 0.78
CA PRO A 49 -11.80 -9.08 -0.17
C PRO A 49 -12.44 -9.36 -1.54
N ASP A 50 -11.75 -9.00 -2.63
CA ASP A 50 -12.23 -9.14 -4.01
C ASP A 50 -12.42 -10.60 -4.41
N LEU A 51 -11.52 -11.46 -3.93
CA LEU A 51 -11.57 -12.90 -4.05
C LEU A 51 -11.91 -13.50 -2.68
N SER A 52 -12.60 -14.64 -2.67
CA SER A 52 -12.98 -15.33 -1.45
C SER A 52 -11.76 -15.58 -0.56
N GLY A 53 -11.66 -14.83 0.53
CA GLY A 53 -10.55 -14.87 1.49
C GLY A 53 -9.21 -14.31 1.01
N ASN A 54 -9.12 -13.70 -0.19
CA ASN A 54 -7.87 -13.13 -0.72
C ASN A 54 -8.08 -11.71 -1.23
N GLU A 55 -7.23 -10.78 -0.80
CA GLU A 55 -7.14 -9.44 -1.40
C GLU A 55 -6.51 -9.52 -2.79
N LEU A 56 -7.10 -8.91 -3.82
CA LEU A 56 -6.53 -8.87 -5.16
C LEU A 56 -5.74 -7.57 -5.38
N LYS A 57 -4.52 -7.69 -5.90
CA LYS A 57 -3.69 -6.53 -6.28
C LYS A 57 -3.05 -6.73 -7.64
N ALA A 58 -3.11 -5.70 -8.48
CA ALA A 58 -2.36 -5.68 -9.73
C ALA A 58 -1.16 -4.73 -9.63
N ALA A 59 -0.04 -5.12 -10.25
CA ALA A 59 1.17 -4.31 -10.32
C ALA A 59 1.75 -4.34 -11.74
N ARG A 60 2.37 -3.23 -12.15
CA ARG A 60 3.19 -3.18 -13.37
C ARG A 60 4.49 -3.95 -13.10
N LYS A 61 4.90 -4.86 -13.98
CA LYS A 61 6.15 -5.62 -13.83
C LYS A 61 7.34 -4.65 -13.91
N GLY A 62 8.36 -4.91 -13.10
CA GLY A 62 9.52 -4.02 -12.97
C GLY A 62 9.23 -2.69 -12.29
N ALA A 63 7.99 -2.39 -11.90
CA ALA A 63 7.71 -1.21 -11.10
C ALA A 63 8.37 -1.36 -9.72
N GLY A 64 9.45 -0.60 -9.52
CA GLY A 64 10.06 -0.43 -8.23
C GLY A 64 9.09 0.19 -7.22
N GLY A 65 9.44 0.11 -5.94
CA GLY A 65 8.70 0.76 -4.86
C GLY A 65 8.02 -0.22 -3.91
N LYS A 66 7.12 0.35 -3.10
CA LYS A 66 6.58 -0.31 -1.92
C LYS A 66 5.13 -0.75 -2.11
N GLN A 67 4.84 -2.01 -1.80
CA GLN A 67 3.50 -2.52 -1.55
C GLN A 67 2.98 -1.93 -0.24
N THR A 68 1.80 -1.31 -0.26
CA THR A 68 1.09 -1.07 1.00
C THR A 68 0.61 -2.40 1.53
N LEU A 69 1.08 -2.75 2.72
CA LEU A 69 0.49 -3.78 3.55
C LEU A 69 -0.85 -3.20 4.01
N PHE A 70 -0.93 -2.55 5.16
CA PHE A 70 -2.16 -1.96 5.65
C PHE A 70 -2.02 -0.46 5.94
N THR A 71 -3.16 0.16 6.22
CA THR A 71 -3.25 1.50 6.78
C THR A 71 -3.74 1.44 8.21
N LYS A 72 -3.09 2.17 9.12
CA LYS A 72 -3.50 2.29 10.53
C LYS A 72 -3.01 3.62 11.09
N GLU A 73 -3.94 4.45 11.55
CA GLU A 73 -3.59 5.65 12.31
C GLU A 73 -3.05 5.27 13.69
N GLY A 74 -2.13 6.09 14.19
CA GLY A 74 -1.54 5.94 15.51
C GLY A 74 -1.94 7.08 16.43
N ASP A 75 -1.42 7.00 17.65
CA ASP A 75 -1.62 8.02 18.68
C ASP A 75 -0.65 9.17 18.42
N TRP A 76 -1.17 10.22 17.80
CA TRP A 76 -0.43 11.44 17.50
C TRP A 76 -0.11 12.20 18.79
N VAL A 77 1.19 12.36 19.07
CA VAL A 77 1.69 13.17 20.19
C VAL A 77 1.91 14.61 19.73
N VAL A 78 2.46 14.79 18.52
CA VAL A 78 2.46 16.07 17.81
C VAL A 78 1.18 16.15 17.00
N SER A 79 0.44 17.25 17.06
CA SER A 79 -0.81 17.36 16.29
C SER A 79 -0.54 17.25 14.78
N GLN A 80 -1.48 16.71 14.01
CA GLN A 80 -1.32 16.61 12.54
C GLN A 80 -1.12 17.98 11.89
N LYS A 81 -1.67 19.05 12.50
CA LYS A 81 -1.46 20.43 12.06
C LYS A 81 -0.02 20.85 12.26
N ASP A 82 0.50 20.70 13.49
CA ASP A 82 1.87 21.11 13.82
C ASP A 82 2.89 20.27 13.05
N TYR A 83 2.61 18.98 12.85
CA TYR A 83 3.45 18.13 12.01
C TYR A 83 3.57 18.68 10.58
N ILE A 84 2.48 19.10 9.95
CA ILE A 84 2.53 19.69 8.59
C ILE A 84 3.22 21.06 8.61
N GLU A 85 3.04 21.84 9.68
CA GLU A 85 3.68 23.14 9.83
C GLU A 85 5.20 23.04 9.99
N ILE A 86 5.67 22.05 10.74
CA ILE A 86 7.10 21.84 11.03
C ILE A 86 7.80 21.06 9.91
N TYR A 87 7.20 19.96 9.44
CA TYR A 87 7.85 19.00 8.52
C TYR A 87 7.28 19.01 7.10
N GLY A 88 6.20 19.76 6.88
CA GLY A 88 5.55 19.82 5.57
C GLY A 88 6.29 20.69 4.56
N PHE A 89 5.86 20.61 3.31
CA PHE A 89 6.41 21.36 2.19
C PHE A 89 5.31 21.73 1.19
N PRO A 90 5.50 22.76 0.34
CA PRO A 90 4.50 23.14 -0.66
C PRO A 90 4.08 21.96 -1.55
N HIS A 91 2.77 21.79 -1.75
CA HIS A 91 2.24 20.70 -2.56
C HIS A 91 2.45 20.98 -4.06
N THR A 92 3.08 20.05 -4.76
CA THR A 92 3.53 20.24 -6.15
C THR A 92 2.40 20.49 -7.17
N THR A 93 1.26 19.83 -7.01
CA THR A 93 0.11 19.95 -7.94
C THR A 93 -1.11 20.70 -7.39
N LYS A 94 -1.04 21.15 -6.14
CA LYS A 94 -2.15 21.82 -5.44
C LYS A 94 -1.58 23.11 -4.85
N ILE A 95 -1.36 24.08 -5.73
CA ILE A 95 -0.75 25.36 -5.41
C ILE A 95 -1.51 26.03 -4.27
N GLY A 96 -0.79 26.51 -3.25
CA GLY A 96 -1.37 27.07 -2.03
C GLY A 96 -1.65 26.06 -0.91
N GLU A 97 -1.46 24.75 -1.15
CA GLU A 97 -1.54 23.73 -0.10
C GLU A 97 -0.16 23.24 0.34
N MET A 98 -0.09 22.70 1.56
CA MET A 98 1.07 22.00 2.11
C MET A 98 0.86 20.49 2.06
N SER A 99 1.93 19.76 1.79
CA SER A 99 2.05 18.31 1.88
C SER A 99 2.81 17.93 3.15
N GLY A 100 2.27 17.00 3.94
CA GLY A 100 2.97 16.35 5.05
C GLY A 100 3.46 14.95 4.68
N GLN A 101 3.62 14.66 3.39
CA GLN A 101 4.02 13.33 2.95
C GLN A 101 5.46 13.01 3.36
N SER A 102 5.64 11.89 4.06
CA SER A 102 6.96 11.46 4.52
C SER A 102 7.03 9.94 4.53
N THR A 103 8.05 9.38 3.90
CA THR A 103 8.42 7.97 4.05
C THR A 103 9.47 7.89 5.15
N VAL A 104 9.15 7.15 6.20
CA VAL A 104 9.98 7.01 7.39
C VAL A 104 10.46 5.56 7.47
N THR A 105 11.77 5.39 7.66
CA THR A 105 12.44 4.10 7.87
C THR A 105 13.18 4.15 9.21
N LYS A 106 13.91 3.11 9.63
CA LYS A 106 14.73 3.17 10.86
C LYS A 106 15.82 4.23 10.78
N ASN A 107 16.25 4.56 9.58
CA ASN A 107 17.23 5.60 9.33
C ASN A 107 16.53 6.97 9.19
N PRO A 108 17.09 8.05 9.78
CA PRO A 108 16.55 9.39 9.60
C PRO A 108 16.44 9.77 8.13
N ASN A 109 15.26 10.22 7.71
CA ASN A 109 15.07 10.78 6.38
C ASN A 109 15.53 12.26 6.33
N LYS A 110 15.36 12.91 5.18
CA LYS A 110 15.77 14.32 4.98
C LYS A 110 15.10 15.34 5.92
N HIS A 111 14.01 14.95 6.58
CA HIS A 111 13.29 15.76 7.57
C HIS A 111 13.66 15.35 9.01
N GLY A 112 14.67 14.50 9.20
CA GLY A 112 15.09 14.00 10.52
C GLY A 112 14.14 12.97 11.14
N LEU A 113 13.14 12.50 10.40
CA LEU A 113 12.14 11.54 10.89
C LEU A 113 12.68 10.11 10.75
N PHE A 114 12.54 9.30 11.81
CA PHE A 114 12.93 7.89 11.82
C PHE A 114 11.97 7.02 12.64
N ILE A 115 12.00 5.71 12.40
CA ILE A 115 11.28 4.70 13.18
C ILE A 115 12.11 4.31 14.39
N LYS A 116 11.49 4.33 15.57
CA LYS A 116 12.02 3.71 16.78
C LYS A 116 11.03 2.68 17.32
N THR A 117 11.54 1.56 17.77
CA THR A 117 10.77 0.50 18.43
C THR A 117 11.24 0.32 19.87
N THR A 118 10.31 -0.08 20.73
CA THR A 118 10.55 -0.62 22.07
C THR A 118 9.77 -1.93 22.20
N ASP A 119 9.82 -2.55 23.38
CA ASP A 119 9.00 -3.74 23.66
C ASP A 119 7.50 -3.44 23.65
N ASP A 120 7.11 -2.18 23.91
CA ASP A 120 5.72 -1.77 24.01
C ASP A 120 5.16 -1.18 22.72
N TYR A 121 5.99 -0.46 21.94
CA TYR A 121 5.48 0.32 20.81
C TYR A 121 6.45 0.44 19.62
N CYS A 122 5.86 0.80 18.48
CA CYS A 122 6.54 1.36 17.33
C CYS A 122 6.17 2.84 17.21
N ALA A 123 7.14 3.71 16.90
CA ALA A 123 6.91 5.16 16.80
C ALA A 123 7.70 5.79 15.67
N VAL A 124 7.14 6.87 15.11
CA VAL A 124 7.90 7.85 14.32
C VAL A 124 8.42 8.93 15.27
N MET A 125 9.72 9.21 15.18
CA MET A 125 10.42 10.18 16.04
C MET A 125 11.15 11.24 15.23
N HIS A 126 11.37 12.40 15.84
CA HIS A 126 12.32 13.43 15.41
C HIS A 126 13.18 13.83 16.61
N GLY A 127 14.48 13.52 16.59
CA GLY A 127 15.33 13.64 17.77
C GLY A 127 14.78 12.81 18.93
N SER A 128 14.52 13.45 20.08
CA SER A 128 13.88 12.83 21.25
C SER A 128 12.35 12.89 21.26
N THR A 129 11.74 13.58 20.29
CA THR A 129 10.29 13.81 20.24
C THR A 129 9.59 12.65 19.54
N ILE A 130 8.62 12.03 20.21
CA ILE A 130 7.67 11.12 19.58
C ILE A 130 6.67 11.96 18.78
N ILE A 131 6.52 11.66 17.49
CA ILE A 131 5.55 12.32 16.61
C ILE A 131 4.21 11.60 16.68
N VAL A 132 4.25 10.29 16.46
CA VAL A 132 3.09 9.38 16.47
C VAL A 132 3.57 7.98 16.83
N LYS A 133 2.77 7.23 17.60
CA LYS A 133 3.10 5.89 18.06
C LYS A 133 1.94 4.91 17.91
N TRP A 134 2.26 3.62 17.94
CA TRP A 134 1.31 2.52 17.91
C TRP A 134 1.77 1.44 18.89
N ASP A 135 0.85 0.87 19.64
CA ASP A 135 1.11 -0.38 20.37
C ASP A 135 1.21 -1.57 19.39
N TRP A 136 1.96 -2.59 19.80
CA TRP A 136 2.22 -3.75 18.94
C TRP A 136 0.97 -4.57 18.63
N ASP A 137 0.08 -4.77 19.60
CA ASP A 137 -1.14 -5.56 19.42
C ASP A 137 -2.03 -4.95 18.33
N THR A 138 -2.16 -3.63 18.32
CA THR A 138 -2.90 -2.88 17.31
C THR A 138 -2.33 -3.10 15.91
N LEU A 139 -1.00 -3.02 15.74
CA LEU A 139 -0.37 -3.22 14.43
C LEU A 139 -0.47 -4.66 13.96
N VAL A 140 -0.16 -5.61 14.85
CA VAL A 140 -0.15 -7.04 14.57
C VAL A 140 -1.55 -7.53 14.21
N ASN A 141 -2.58 -7.11 14.95
CA ASN A 141 -3.96 -7.50 14.67
C ASN A 141 -4.46 -6.88 13.35
N GLN A 142 -4.07 -5.63 13.06
CA GLN A 142 -4.42 -5.00 11.79
C GLN A 142 -3.74 -5.70 10.60
N PHE A 143 -2.48 -6.08 10.75
CA PHE A 143 -1.74 -6.84 9.73
C PHE A 143 -2.43 -8.19 9.45
N ALA A 144 -2.70 -8.97 10.50
CA ALA A 144 -3.37 -10.26 10.39
C ALA A 144 -4.78 -10.16 9.77
N LYS A 145 -5.53 -9.09 10.08
CA LYS A 145 -6.86 -8.85 9.51
C LYS A 145 -6.82 -8.53 8.02
N LYS A 146 -5.82 -7.75 7.57
CA LYS A 146 -5.76 -7.25 6.19
C LYS A 146 -5.00 -8.17 5.24
N PHE A 147 -4.10 -9.01 5.74
CA PHE A 147 -3.30 -9.93 4.93
C PHE A 147 -3.36 -11.37 5.44
N PRO A 148 -4.55 -11.99 5.55
CA PRO A 148 -4.60 -13.45 5.71
C PRO A 148 -4.07 -14.15 4.44
N ALA A 149 -4.39 -13.57 3.27
CA ALA A 149 -3.91 -13.99 1.96
C ALA A 149 -4.05 -12.86 0.94
N CYS A 150 -3.11 -12.76 -0.01
CA CYS A 150 -3.16 -11.78 -1.10
C CYS A 150 -2.80 -12.43 -2.43
N VAL A 151 -3.64 -12.23 -3.44
CA VAL A 151 -3.30 -12.56 -4.84
C VAL A 151 -2.73 -11.31 -5.49
N LYS A 152 -1.53 -11.44 -6.06
CA LYS A 152 -0.84 -10.37 -6.76
C LYS A 152 -0.59 -10.77 -8.20
N VAL A 153 -1.15 -9.98 -9.11
CA VAL A 153 -1.01 -10.16 -10.55
C VAL A 153 -0.05 -9.12 -11.10
N PHE A 154 0.93 -9.55 -11.87
CA PHE A 154 1.88 -8.68 -12.55
C PHE A 154 1.57 -8.59 -14.03
N ALA A 155 1.68 -7.36 -14.56
CA ALA A 155 1.46 -7.09 -15.96
C ALA A 155 2.68 -6.43 -16.60
N ASP A 156 3.09 -6.93 -17.76
CA ASP A 156 3.97 -6.18 -18.65
C ASP A 156 3.21 -4.99 -19.23
N VAL A 157 3.94 -3.89 -19.46
CA VAL A 157 3.35 -2.61 -19.86
C VAL A 157 3.89 -2.18 -21.21
N GLU A 158 2.96 -1.90 -22.12
CA GLU A 158 3.26 -1.25 -23.40
C GLU A 158 2.54 0.10 -23.46
N LYS A 159 3.11 1.09 -24.14
CA LYS A 159 2.44 2.36 -24.45
C LYS A 159 2.31 2.54 -25.95
N ARG A 160 1.08 2.71 -26.41
CA ARG A 160 0.74 3.02 -27.82
C ARG A 160 0.06 4.38 -27.83
N ASP A 161 0.66 5.37 -28.48
CA ASP A 161 0.14 6.75 -28.55
C ASP A 161 -0.25 7.36 -27.20
N GLY A 162 0.57 7.11 -26.17
CA GLY A 162 0.33 7.61 -24.81
C GLY A 162 -0.75 6.85 -24.02
N VAL A 163 -1.33 5.79 -24.58
CA VAL A 163 -2.28 4.89 -23.91
C VAL A 163 -1.54 3.64 -23.41
N GLU A 164 -1.72 3.30 -22.13
CA GLU A 164 -1.15 2.07 -21.56
C GLU A 164 -1.96 0.83 -21.99
N TYR A 165 -1.23 -0.24 -22.28
CA TYR A 165 -1.74 -1.59 -22.47
C TYR A 165 -1.05 -2.52 -21.47
N PHE A 166 -1.79 -3.48 -20.94
CA PHE A 166 -1.32 -4.40 -19.90
C PHE A 166 -1.43 -5.84 -20.37
N HIS A 167 -0.33 -6.58 -20.32
CA HIS A 167 -0.34 -8.03 -20.48
C HIS A 167 -0.16 -8.69 -19.12
N TYR A 168 -1.25 -9.11 -18.49
CA TYR A 168 -1.23 -9.80 -17.21
C TYR A 168 -0.72 -11.23 -17.39
N ASN A 169 0.49 -11.53 -16.93
CA ASN A 169 1.15 -12.78 -17.30
C ASN A 169 1.75 -13.58 -16.14
N GLU A 170 1.80 -13.01 -14.95
CA GLU A 170 2.20 -13.69 -13.72
C GLU A 170 1.17 -13.43 -12.63
N ALA A 171 0.78 -14.47 -11.90
CA ALA A 171 -0.04 -14.36 -10.71
C ALA A 171 0.57 -15.19 -9.59
N TYR A 172 0.68 -14.58 -8.41
CA TYR A 172 1.19 -15.23 -7.22
C TYR A 172 0.22 -15.03 -6.07
N ARG A 173 0.13 -16.02 -5.19
CA ARG A 173 -0.59 -15.95 -3.94
C ARG A 173 0.41 -15.89 -2.79
N TYR A 174 0.27 -14.88 -1.95
CA TYR A 174 1.05 -14.70 -0.73
C TYR A 174 0.17 -15.07 0.45
N ILE A 175 0.55 -16.12 1.18
CA ILE A 175 -0.18 -16.70 2.31
C ILE A 175 0.74 -17.00 3.47
N GLY A 176 0.17 -17.36 4.63
CA GLY A 176 0.95 -17.89 5.75
C GLY A 176 1.93 -16.86 6.28
N THR A 177 1.41 -15.87 6.99
CA THR A 177 2.23 -14.87 7.67
C THR A 177 2.21 -15.14 9.17
N ASP A 178 3.39 -15.10 9.80
CA ASP A 178 3.50 -15.07 11.25
C ASP A 178 3.44 -13.61 11.72
N LYS A 179 2.54 -13.36 12.66
CA LYS A 179 2.39 -12.07 13.36
C LYS A 179 3.72 -11.53 13.89
N ASN A 180 4.62 -12.42 14.33
CA ASN A 180 5.94 -12.03 14.83
C ASN A 180 6.87 -11.54 13.73
N LEU A 181 6.75 -12.06 12.50
CA LEU A 181 7.57 -11.62 11.37
C LEU A 181 7.31 -10.15 11.03
N PHE A 182 6.10 -9.63 11.26
CA PHE A 182 5.80 -8.22 11.03
C PHE A 182 6.64 -7.29 11.91
N ARG A 183 6.75 -7.59 13.22
CA ARG A 183 7.59 -6.82 14.15
C ARG A 183 9.06 -6.90 13.71
N THR A 184 9.55 -8.12 13.47
CA THR A 184 10.93 -8.35 13.00
C THR A 184 11.24 -7.60 11.70
N ALA A 185 10.28 -7.53 10.77
CA ALA A 185 10.46 -6.82 9.51
C ALA A 185 10.53 -5.28 9.68
N ILE A 186 9.80 -4.71 10.66
CA ILE A 186 10.00 -3.30 11.05
C ILE A 186 11.39 -3.13 11.67
N GLU A 187 11.76 -4.00 12.60
CA GLU A 187 13.04 -3.92 13.32
C GLU A 187 14.25 -4.10 12.41
N ASN A 188 14.10 -4.82 11.29
CA ASN A 188 15.11 -5.03 10.25
C ASN A 188 15.02 -4.05 9.07
N ASP A 189 14.32 -2.92 9.23
CA ASP A 189 14.20 -1.85 8.22
C ASP A 189 13.62 -2.32 6.86
N MET A 190 12.79 -3.37 6.87
CA MET A 190 12.13 -3.89 5.67
C MET A 190 10.78 -3.19 5.41
N ILE A 191 10.18 -2.64 6.47
CA ILE A 191 8.90 -1.93 6.44
C ILE A 191 9.13 -0.45 6.72
N ALA A 192 8.62 0.39 5.83
CA ALA A 192 8.57 1.83 6.01
C ALA A 192 7.17 2.28 6.44
N ILE A 193 7.11 3.39 7.17
CA ILE A 193 5.88 4.08 7.56
C ILE A 193 5.73 5.32 6.68
N ASP A 194 4.66 5.34 5.88
CA ASP A 194 4.30 6.48 5.04
C ASP A 194 3.22 7.32 5.72
N ILE A 195 3.60 8.53 6.16
CA ILE A 195 2.65 9.57 6.57
C ILE A 195 2.11 10.23 5.29
N ARG A 196 0.78 10.32 5.15
CA ARG A 196 0.12 10.71 3.89
C ARG A 196 -0.96 11.77 4.11
N MET A 197 -0.51 12.97 4.45
CA MET A 197 -1.39 14.10 4.74
C MET A 197 -1.15 15.28 3.79
N ARG A 198 -2.18 16.09 3.58
CA ARG A 198 -2.07 17.41 2.93
C ARG A 198 -3.13 18.36 3.46
N THR A 199 -2.89 19.66 3.36
CA THR A 199 -3.94 20.66 3.63
C THR A 199 -4.94 20.73 2.47
N GLN A 200 -6.13 21.26 2.78
CA GLN A 200 -7.18 21.56 1.79
C GLN A 200 -7.77 22.97 2.00
N LYS A 201 -6.93 23.93 2.41
CA LYS A 201 -7.33 25.30 2.77
C LYS A 201 -7.94 26.05 1.58
N THR A 202 -7.44 25.80 0.37
CA THR A 202 -7.91 26.44 -0.87
C THR A 202 -9.35 26.10 -1.22
N ILE A 203 -9.91 25.03 -0.65
CA ILE A 203 -11.31 24.61 -0.82
C ILE A 203 -12.09 24.66 0.50
N GLY A 204 -11.60 25.43 1.48
CA GLY A 204 -12.27 25.62 2.78
C GLY A 204 -12.32 24.38 3.67
N LYS A 205 -11.44 23.38 3.46
CA LYS A 205 -11.40 22.13 4.24
C LYS A 205 -10.12 22.03 5.08
N GLY A 206 -10.19 21.18 6.11
CA GLY A 206 -9.06 20.88 6.99
C GLY A 206 -7.99 20.00 6.36
N ILE A 207 -7.28 19.24 7.21
CA ILE A 207 -6.24 18.30 6.76
C ILE A 207 -6.90 17.06 6.16
N ARG A 208 -6.51 16.72 4.94
CA ARG A 208 -6.81 15.42 4.35
C ARG A 208 -5.75 14.41 4.76
N ASN A 209 -6.08 13.58 5.74
CA ASN A 209 -5.30 12.40 6.08
C ASN A 209 -5.80 11.19 5.26
N ARG A 210 -4.90 10.55 4.49
CA ARG A 210 -5.22 9.34 3.69
C ARG A 210 -4.97 8.05 4.47
N GLY A 211 -4.67 8.13 5.75
CA GLY A 211 -4.20 7.02 6.57
C GLY A 211 -2.69 6.84 6.45
N THR A 212 -2.05 6.59 7.59
CA THR A 212 -0.65 6.20 7.70
C THR A 212 -0.49 4.76 7.20
N ALA A 213 0.42 4.54 6.27
CA ALA A 213 0.57 3.28 5.56
C ALA A 213 1.85 2.56 5.96
N PHE A 214 1.75 1.27 6.30
CA PHE A 214 2.87 0.38 6.51
C PHE A 214 3.18 -0.31 5.18
N ARG A 215 4.40 -0.12 4.67
CA ARG A 215 4.73 -0.52 3.29
C ARG A 215 6.07 -1.24 3.22
N MET A 216 6.14 -2.26 2.39
CA MET A 216 7.33 -3.08 2.16
C MET A 216 7.67 -3.07 0.66
N ASN A 217 8.95 -3.17 0.30
CA ASN A 217 9.35 -3.31 -1.10
C ASN A 217 8.72 -4.56 -1.73
N HIS A 218 8.22 -4.47 -2.97
CA HIS A 218 7.54 -5.59 -3.62
C HIS A 218 8.38 -6.88 -3.69
N GLY A 219 9.71 -6.76 -3.84
CA GLY A 219 10.64 -7.89 -3.87
C GLY A 219 11.01 -8.47 -2.52
N LYS A 220 10.50 -7.93 -1.40
CA LYS A 220 10.71 -8.45 -0.04
C LYS A 220 9.47 -9.12 0.55
N MET A 221 8.39 -9.27 -0.23
CA MET A 221 7.14 -9.88 0.28
C MET A 221 7.36 -11.31 0.80
N GLU A 222 8.31 -12.06 0.23
CA GLU A 222 8.62 -13.44 0.62
C GLU A 222 9.26 -13.52 2.03
N GLU A 223 9.69 -12.40 2.61
CA GLU A 223 10.16 -12.31 4.00
C GLU A 223 9.01 -12.39 5.03
N LEU A 224 7.78 -12.11 4.59
CA LEU A 224 6.58 -12.09 5.44
C LEU A 224 5.58 -13.18 5.08
N PHE A 225 5.70 -13.77 3.89
CA PHE A 225 4.67 -14.63 3.31
C PHE A 225 5.29 -15.77 2.53
N VAL A 226 4.63 -16.93 2.57
CA VAL A 226 4.86 -18.01 1.60
C VAL A 226 4.23 -17.61 0.27
N LYS A 227 5.00 -17.76 -0.82
CA LYS A 227 4.57 -17.44 -2.18
C LYS A 227 4.25 -18.72 -2.96
N GLU A 228 3.05 -18.76 -3.52
CA GLU A 228 2.57 -19.81 -4.43
C GLU A 228 2.35 -19.20 -5.82
N GLU A 229 2.69 -19.91 -6.89
CA GLU A 229 2.29 -19.54 -8.26
C GLU A 229 0.85 -19.99 -8.54
N LEU A 230 0.08 -19.21 -9.29
CA LEU A 230 -1.34 -19.45 -9.56
C LEU A 230 -1.65 -19.81 -11.01
#